data_AF-F0WRM1-F1
#
_entry.id   AF-F0WRM1-F1
#
_cell.length_a   1.000
_cell.length_b   1.000
_cell.length_c   1.000
_cell.angle_alpha   90.00
_cell.angle_beta   90.00
_cell.angle_gamma   90.00
#
_symmetry.space_group_name_H-M   'P 1'
#
loop_
_entity.id
_entity.type
_entity.pdbx_description
1 polymer ?
#
loop_
_entity_poly.entity_id
_entity_poly.type
_entity_poly.pdbx_seq_one_letter_code
_entity_poly.pdbx_strand_id
1 'polypeptide(L)'
;MDQDCIRYAATLRVQGHRVEQIVNCKKWRTNFLYFSIKNQESSPGASCSYRDGFSEGEFEMVLTHEVIAIRAACASLEKDYMPAITFVVVQKRHNTRLFAVDQKDTDRRGMSKLAQL
;
A
#
# COMPACT_ATOMS: atom_id res chain seq x y z
N MET A 1 -1.45 -8.09 11.72
CA MET A 1 -2.48 -8.82 12.49
C MET A 1 -1.93 -10.14 12.99
N ASP A 2 -1.07 -10.74 12.17
CA ASP A 2 -0.39 -12.02 12.32
C ASP A 2 0.86 -11.97 11.42
N GLN A 3 1.84 -12.84 11.67
CA GLN A 3 3.10 -12.86 10.92
C GLN A 3 2.95 -13.44 9.50
N ASP A 4 1.97 -14.34 9.30
CA ASP A 4 1.74 -15.04 8.04
C ASP A 4 0.96 -14.21 7.00
N CYS A 5 0.57 -12.98 7.36
CA CYS A 5 -0.22 -12.09 6.51
C CYS A 5 -1.52 -12.72 5.99
N ILE A 6 -2.19 -13.53 6.82
CA ILE A 6 -3.47 -14.15 6.47
C ILE A 6 -4.68 -13.38 7.04
N ARG A 7 -4.49 -12.55 8.08
CA ARG A 7 -5.57 -11.75 8.66
C ARG A 7 -5.40 -10.27 8.33
N TYR A 8 -6.49 -9.65 7.92
CA TYR A 8 -6.52 -8.24 7.53
C TYR A 8 -7.64 -7.50 8.27
N ALA A 9 -7.33 -6.30 8.76
CA ALA A 9 -8.35 -5.36 9.20
C ALA A 9 -8.65 -4.40 8.04
N ALA A 10 -9.93 -4.08 7.85
CA ALA A 10 -10.38 -3.14 6.84
C ALA A 10 -10.98 -1.90 7.49
N THR A 11 -10.85 -0.76 6.84
CA THR A 11 -11.45 0.49 7.29
C THR A 11 -11.87 1.29 6.07
N LEU A 12 -13.12 1.73 6.03
CA LEU A 12 -13.69 2.53 4.94
C LEU A 12 -14.02 3.93 5.42
N ARG A 13 -13.76 4.94 4.59
CA ARG A 13 -14.03 6.35 4.87
C ARG A 13 -14.54 7.06 3.64
N VAL A 14 -15.51 7.95 3.84
CA VAL A 14 -16.01 8.85 2.80
C VAL A 14 -15.06 10.04 2.71
N GLN A 15 -14.79 10.47 1.48
CA GLN A 15 -13.92 11.60 1.16
C GLN A 15 -14.63 12.57 0.21
N GLY A 16 -14.04 13.75 0.03
CA GLY A 16 -14.54 14.74 -0.93
C GLY A 16 -14.49 14.24 -2.38
N HIS A 17 -15.22 14.91 -3.26
CA HIS A 17 -15.25 14.58 -4.68
C HIS A 17 -13.86 14.83 -5.32
N ARG A 18 -13.34 13.84 -6.08
CA ARG A 18 -12.05 13.88 -6.81
C ARG A 18 -10.83 14.16 -5.92
N VAL A 19 -10.79 13.57 -4.74
CA VAL A 19 -9.60 13.61 -3.87
C VAL A 19 -8.94 12.24 -3.90
N GLU A 20 -7.77 12.16 -4.54
CA GLU A 20 -6.99 10.91 -4.67
C GLU A 20 -6.15 10.60 -3.42
N GLN A 21 -5.78 11.65 -2.66
CA GLN A 21 -5.05 11.53 -1.41
C GLN A 21 -5.94 10.96 -0.31
N ILE A 22 -5.41 10.05 0.50
CA ILE A 22 -6.14 9.58 1.69
C ILE A 22 -6.20 10.70 2.74
N VAL A 23 -7.34 11.36 2.84
CA VAL A 23 -7.57 12.40 3.84
C VAL A 23 -7.49 11.81 5.26
N ASN A 24 -6.81 12.53 6.16
CA ASN A 24 -6.55 12.11 7.54
C ASN A 24 -5.75 10.79 7.67
N CYS A 25 -4.89 10.47 6.68
CA CYS A 25 -4.06 9.26 6.65
C CYS A 25 -3.36 8.97 8.00
N LYS A 26 -2.81 10.00 8.66
CA LYS A 26 -2.13 9.87 9.96
C LYS A 26 -3.02 9.18 10.99
N LYS A 27 -4.25 9.68 11.18
CA LYS A 27 -5.20 9.15 12.17
C LYS A 27 -5.51 7.67 11.91
N TRP A 28 -5.73 7.33 10.65
CA TRP A 28 -6.04 5.96 10.27
C TRP A 28 -4.84 5.04 10.47
N ARG A 29 -3.63 5.49 10.11
CA ARG A 29 -2.41 4.71 10.30
C ARG A 29 -2.10 4.50 11.78
N THR A 30 -2.25 5.52 12.62
CA THR A 30 -2.13 5.42 14.09
C THR A 30 -3.08 4.37 14.63
N ASN A 31 -4.37 4.43 14.27
CA ASN A 31 -5.36 3.46 14.74
C ASN A 31 -5.05 2.03 14.30
N PHE A 32 -4.62 1.85 13.05
CA PHE A 32 -4.28 0.53 12.52
C PHE A 32 -3.03 -0.05 13.19
N LEU A 33 -2.01 0.79 13.39
CA LEU A 33 -0.78 0.40 14.07
C LEU A 33 -1.04 0.04 15.53
N TYR A 34 -1.84 0.85 16.23
CA TYR A 34 -2.29 0.55 17.59
C TYR A 34 -3.05 -0.78 17.67
N PHE A 35 -3.96 -1.01 16.73
CA PHE A 35 -4.67 -2.28 16.63
C PHE A 35 -3.70 -3.45 16.37
N SER A 36 -2.71 -3.26 15.50
CA SER A 36 -1.69 -4.28 15.21
C SER A 36 -0.85 -4.63 16.45
N ILE A 37 -0.41 -3.64 17.22
CA ILE A 37 0.38 -3.80 18.46
C ILE A 37 -0.48 -4.36 19.61
N LYS A 38 -1.80 -4.17 19.57
CA LYS A 38 -2.67 -4.86 20.52
C LYS A 38 -2.83 -6.35 20.22
N ASN A 39 -2.79 -6.73 18.94
CA ASN A 39 -2.94 -8.13 18.53
C ASN A 39 -1.61 -8.88 18.46
N GLN A 40 -0.49 -8.16 18.32
CA GLN A 40 0.87 -8.70 18.34
C GLN A 40 1.60 -8.06 19.49
N GLU A 41 2.25 -8.83 20.36
CA GLU A 41 2.96 -8.30 21.53
C GLU A 41 4.18 -7.42 21.21
N SER A 42 4.39 -7.04 19.94
CA SER A 42 5.52 -6.25 19.47
C SER A 42 5.15 -5.22 18.39
N SER A 43 5.89 -4.11 18.40
CA SER A 43 5.84 -3.07 17.37
C SER A 43 6.48 -3.58 16.07
N PRO A 44 5.81 -3.44 14.90
CA PRO A 44 6.37 -3.89 13.63
C PRO A 44 7.70 -3.19 13.29
N GLY A 45 8.76 -3.93 12.97
CA GLY A 45 10.03 -3.34 12.52
C GLY A 45 9.99 -2.76 11.10
N ALA A 46 9.01 -3.18 10.29
CA ALA A 46 8.82 -2.74 8.93
C ALA A 46 7.33 -2.53 8.61
N SER A 47 7.06 -1.63 7.67
CA SER A 47 5.73 -1.24 7.22
C SER A 47 5.69 -1.19 5.70
N CYS A 48 4.98 -2.13 5.07
CA CYS A 48 4.69 -2.09 3.64
C CYS A 48 3.31 -1.49 3.38
N SER A 49 3.22 -0.62 2.37
CA SER A 49 1.97 -0.01 1.91
C SER A 49 1.83 -0.21 0.41
N TYR A 50 0.77 -0.89 0.00
CA TYR A 50 0.38 -1.01 -1.41
C TYR A 50 -0.71 0.01 -1.72
N ARG A 51 -0.45 0.93 -2.66
CA ARG A 51 -1.40 1.97 -3.06
C ARG A 51 -1.79 1.79 -4.52
N ASP A 52 -3.09 1.58 -4.74
CA ASP A 52 -3.72 1.49 -6.07
C ASP A 52 -4.57 2.76 -6.32
N GLY A 53 -4.71 3.15 -7.58
CA GLY A 53 -5.80 3.99 -8.05
C GLY A 53 -5.60 5.50 -8.04
N PHE A 54 -4.43 6.03 -8.42
CA PHE A 54 -4.24 7.47 -8.70
C PHE A 54 -3.42 7.67 -9.98
N SER A 55 -3.48 8.87 -10.57
CA SER A 55 -2.79 9.18 -11.82
C SER A 55 -1.29 9.41 -11.62
N GLU A 56 -0.47 9.18 -12.66
CA GLU A 56 0.98 9.44 -12.60
C GLU A 56 1.31 10.88 -12.20
N GLY A 57 0.50 11.86 -12.64
CA GLY A 57 0.69 13.27 -12.33
C GLY A 57 0.46 13.63 -10.85
N GLU A 58 -0.23 12.78 -10.10
CA GLU A 58 -0.51 12.99 -8.67
C GLU A 58 0.42 12.18 -7.76
N PHE A 59 1.30 11.37 -8.35
CA PHE A 59 2.13 10.40 -7.65
C PHE A 59 2.99 11.02 -6.55
N GLU A 60 3.76 12.05 -6.90
CA GLU A 60 4.69 12.68 -5.96
C GLU A 60 3.95 13.32 -4.78
N MET A 61 2.80 13.93 -5.06
CA MET A 61 1.99 14.61 -4.06
C MET A 61 1.36 13.62 -3.08
N VAL A 62 0.76 12.53 -3.61
CA VAL A 62 0.17 11.46 -2.80
C VAL A 62 1.24 10.74 -1.99
N LEU A 63 2.38 10.39 -2.60
CA LEU A 63 3.50 9.75 -1.94
C LEU A 63 4.00 10.59 -0.76
N THR A 64 4.29 11.87 -1.01
CA THR A 64 4.81 12.78 0.02
C THR A 64 3.81 12.94 1.16
N HIS A 65 2.53 13.17 0.85
CA HIS A 65 1.48 13.32 1.84
C HIS A 65 1.34 12.07 2.71
N GLU A 66 1.21 10.89 2.09
CA GLU A 66 0.95 9.64 2.79
C GLU A 66 2.18 9.13 3.57
N VAL A 67 3.39 9.22 3.01
CA VAL A 67 4.62 8.79 3.71
C VAL A 67 4.90 9.68 4.93
N ILE A 68 4.72 11.00 4.81
CA ILE A 68 4.83 11.90 5.97
C ILE A 68 3.79 11.55 7.01
N ALA A 69 2.54 11.28 6.60
CA ALA A 69 1.48 10.89 7.52
C ALA A 69 1.76 9.56 8.24
N ILE A 70 2.34 8.57 7.55
CA ILE A 70 2.76 7.30 8.13
C ILE A 70 3.87 7.52 9.16
N ARG A 71 4.92 8.28 8.80
CA ARG A 71 6.03 8.61 9.73
C ARG A 71 5.53 9.35 10.97
N ALA A 72 4.64 10.32 10.78
CA ALA A 72 4.03 11.07 11.88
C ALA A 72 3.12 10.20 12.75
N ALA A 73 2.49 9.16 12.20
CA ALA A 73 1.71 8.19 12.96
C ALA A 73 2.61 7.30 13.82
N CYS A 74 3.71 6.79 13.25
CA CYS A 74 4.72 6.01 13.98
C CYS A 74 5.30 6.82 15.15
N ALA A 75 5.74 8.05 14.88
CA ALA A 75 6.29 8.94 15.92
C ALA A 75 5.28 9.33 17.01
N SER A 76 3.97 9.23 16.74
CA SER A 76 2.93 9.50 17.73
C SER A 76 2.63 8.34 18.67
N LEU A 77 3.04 7.11 18.33
CA LEU A 77 2.82 5.94 19.17
C LEU A 77 3.89 5.77 20.24
N GLU A 78 5.15 5.86 19.83
CA GLU A 78 6.30 5.57 20.68
C GLU A 78 7.46 6.49 20.30
N LYS A 79 8.20 6.96 21.32
CA LYS A 79 9.38 7.79 21.13
C LYS A 79 10.46 6.95 20.43
N ASP A 80 11.05 7.50 19.38
CA ASP A 80 12.11 6.85 18.56
C ASP A 80 11.64 5.64 17.72
N TYR A 81 10.33 5.42 17.58
CA TYR A 81 9.80 4.38 16.69
C TYR A 81 9.89 4.79 15.21
N MET A 82 10.91 4.27 14.52
CA MET A 82 11.18 4.52 13.11
C MET A 82 11.25 3.21 12.30
N PRO A 83 10.11 2.59 11.99
CA PRO A 83 10.11 1.38 11.17
C PRO A 83 10.57 1.68 9.74
N ALA A 84 11.13 0.67 9.08
CA ALA A 84 11.41 0.75 7.64
C ALA A 84 10.08 0.86 6.87
N ILE A 85 9.96 1.85 5.98
CA ILE A 85 8.73 2.08 5.20
C ILE A 85 8.99 1.73 3.74
N THR A 86 8.21 0.78 3.21
CA THR A 86 8.16 0.44 1.79
C THR A 86 6.82 0.91 1.24
N PHE A 87 6.85 1.80 0.25
CA PHE A 87 5.64 2.29 -0.43
C PHE A 87 5.64 1.80 -1.87
N VAL A 88 4.71 0.89 -2.17
CA VAL A 88 4.57 0.26 -3.49
C VAL A 88 3.35 0.83 -4.16
N VAL A 89 3.54 1.40 -5.35
CA VAL A 89 2.45 1.93 -6.16
C VAL A 89 2.09 0.90 -7.22
N VAL A 90 0.82 0.54 -7.26
CA VAL A 90 0.28 -0.48 -8.16
C VAL A 90 -0.51 0.23 -9.23
N GLN A 91 -0.05 0.13 -10.48
CA GLN A 91 -0.70 0.75 -11.64
C GLN A 91 -1.26 -0.33 -12.56
N LYS A 92 -2.57 -0.60 -12.46
CA LYS A 92 -3.22 -1.65 -13.27
C LYS A 92 -3.76 -1.17 -14.62
N ARG A 93 -4.04 0.13 -14.73
CA ARG A 93 -4.70 0.75 -15.91
C ARG A 93 -3.68 1.54 -16.74
N HIS A 94 -2.68 0.85 -17.27
CA HIS A 94 -1.65 1.43 -18.13
C HIS A 94 -1.69 0.83 -19.55
N ASN A 95 -1.08 1.52 -20.51
CA ASN A 95 -1.02 1.05 -21.91
C ASN A 95 0.14 0.09 -22.20
N THR A 96 0.92 -0.30 -21.18
CA THR A 96 1.99 -1.29 -21.32
C THR A 96 1.39 -2.68 -21.54
N ARG A 97 1.78 -3.33 -22.64
CA ARG A 97 1.38 -4.70 -22.99
C ARG A 97 2.61 -5.58 -23.03
N LEU A 98 2.53 -6.74 -22.37
CA LEU A 98 3.58 -7.75 -22.37
C LEU A 98 3.14 -8.94 -23.23
N PHE A 99 3.92 -9.25 -24.24
CA PHE A 99 3.69 -10.37 -25.15
C PHE A 99 4.74 -11.46 -24.91
N ALA A 100 4.33 -12.73 -25.03
CA ALA A 100 5.26 -13.85 -24.93
C ALA A 100 6.15 -13.87 -26.17
N VAL A 101 7.47 -14.03 -25.98
CA VAL A 101 8.41 -14.20 -27.09
C VAL A 101 8.27 -15.61 -27.67
N ASP A 102 8.10 -16.61 -26.80
CA ASP A 102 7.94 -18.01 -27.17
C ASP A 102 6.51 -18.50 -26.97
N GLN A 103 6.01 -19.26 -27.95
CA GLN A 103 4.66 -19.82 -27.95
C GLN A 103 4.41 -20.82 -26.80
N LYS A 104 5.48 -21.34 -26.19
CA LYS A 104 5.43 -22.23 -25.01
C LYS A 104 5.10 -21.47 -23.72
N ASP A 105 5.35 -20.16 -23.70
CA ASP A 105 5.08 -19.28 -22.55
C ASP A 105 3.74 -18.56 -22.65
N THR A 106 2.89 -19.04 -23.56
CA THR A 106 1.56 -18.52 -23.78
C THR A 106 0.52 -19.41 -23.11
N ASP A 107 -0.48 -18.81 -22.47
CA ASP A 107 -1.65 -19.54 -21.99
C ASP A 107 -2.62 -19.85 -23.16
N ARG A 108 -3.69 -20.61 -22.89
CA ARG A 108 -4.70 -20.96 -23.92
C ARG A 108 -5.41 -19.74 -24.54
N ARG A 109 -5.28 -18.54 -23.95
CA ARG A 109 -5.89 -17.29 -24.41
C ARG A 109 -4.90 -16.38 -25.15
N GLY A 110 -3.66 -16.82 -25.39
CA GLY A 110 -2.68 -16.00 -26.08
C GLY A 110 -1.91 -15.02 -25.17
N MET A 111 -2.15 -15.08 -23.85
CA MET A 111 -1.49 -14.19 -22.88
C MET A 111 -0.15 -14.79 -22.44
N SER A 112 0.84 -13.93 -22.24
CA SER A 112 2.11 -14.38 -21.63
C SER A 112 1.86 -14.86 -20.21
N LYS A 113 2.47 -15.98 -19.83
CA LYS A 113 2.42 -16.51 -18.46
C LYS A 113 3.03 -15.53 -17.45
N LEU A 114 3.94 -14.66 -17.92
CA LEU A 114 4.56 -13.60 -17.13
C LEU A 114 3.66 -12.38 -16.88
N ALA A 115 2.57 -12.21 -17.64
CA ALA A 115 1.62 -11.10 -17.45
C ALA A 115 0.58 -11.36 -16.34
N GLN A 116 0.78 -12.39 -15.50
CA GLN A 116 -0.06 -12.71 -14.34
C GLN A 116 0.64 -12.31 -13.03
N LEU A 117 0.92 -11.01 -12.86
CA LEU A 117 1.29 -10.42 -11.57
C LEU A 117 0.27 -9.33 -11.20
#